data_AF-A0A6A6BJY1-F1
#
_entry.id   AF-A0A6A6BJY1-F1
#
_cell.length_a   1.000
_cell.length_b   1.000
_cell.length_c   1.000
_cell.angle_alpha   90.00
_cell.angle_beta   90.00
_cell.angle_gamma   90.00
#
_symmetry.space_group_name_H-M   'P 1'
#
loop_
_entity.id
_entity.type
_entity.pdbx_description
1 polymer ?
#
loop_
_entity_poly.entity_id
_entity_poly.type
_entity_poly.pdbx_seq_one_letter_code
_entity_poly.pdbx_strand_id
1 'polypeptide(L)'
;VTKPTNPDGLVLEAWAQGYMVGSLIIMACITVANMRRGVLLHKLILMELIFGTLHGTWIFAHEPAYGWYLSSTAIFLNVSWSLHNVIAWMKSRPFLSRKVSIFYIATVIIVQPYWILEIYANFAYFNNVNDIFLKTRPLEALFRDPWWIFTTLNLVYNIRVRYDISFSTLVRTSPRFAILLIAMVLSIGFMVVDIMAVTDVFSAHALPDGINPFWKLSFVFKCLTDTIVLDDFKTALDRLRQINMGALSS
;
A
#
# COMPACT_ATOMS: atom_id res chain seq x y z
N VAL A 1 1.26 -22.81 -13.41
CA VAL A 1 -0.16 -22.62 -13.02
C VAL A 1 -0.85 -21.78 -14.07
N THR A 2 -2.00 -22.21 -14.60
CA THR A 2 -2.76 -21.44 -15.60
C THR A 2 -3.71 -20.45 -14.93
N LYS A 3 -4.23 -19.48 -15.70
CA LYS A 3 -5.32 -18.58 -15.26
C LYS A 3 -6.47 -19.38 -14.60
N PRO A 4 -7.04 -18.91 -13.47
CA PRO A 4 -8.16 -19.59 -12.81
C PRO A 4 -9.30 -19.87 -13.80
N THR A 5 -9.83 -21.09 -13.80
CA THR A 5 -10.98 -21.48 -14.64
C THR A 5 -12.27 -21.62 -13.84
N ASN A 6 -12.16 -21.68 -12.50
CA ASN A 6 -13.32 -21.70 -11.60
C ASN A 6 -14.09 -20.36 -11.72
N PRO A 7 -15.40 -20.38 -12.07
CA PRO A 7 -16.23 -19.18 -12.17
C PRO A 7 -16.18 -18.29 -10.93
N ASP A 8 -16.25 -18.86 -9.73
CA ASP A 8 -16.25 -18.09 -8.48
C ASP A 8 -14.91 -17.39 -8.25
N GLY A 9 -13.82 -18.09 -8.56
CA GLY A 9 -12.47 -17.54 -8.52
C GLY A 9 -12.27 -16.41 -9.53
N LEU A 10 -12.77 -16.59 -10.75
CA LEU A 10 -12.72 -15.57 -11.81
C LEU A 10 -13.50 -14.31 -11.43
N VAL A 11 -14.71 -14.46 -10.88
CA VAL A 11 -15.53 -13.34 -10.43
C VAL A 11 -14.84 -12.57 -9.31
N LEU A 12 -14.33 -13.28 -8.30
CA LEU A 12 -13.65 -12.66 -7.17
C LEU A 12 -12.39 -11.90 -7.63
N GLU A 13 -11.60 -12.53 -8.49
CA GLU A 13 -10.36 -11.95 -8.99
C GLU A 13 -10.63 -10.74 -9.90
N ALA A 14 -11.62 -10.83 -10.79
CA ALA A 14 -12.03 -9.72 -11.65
C ALA A 14 -12.57 -8.54 -10.84
N TRP A 15 -13.40 -8.80 -9.82
CA TRP A 15 -13.91 -7.76 -8.93
C TRP A 15 -12.78 -7.06 -8.18
N ALA A 16 -11.90 -7.83 -7.54
CA ALA A 16 -10.82 -7.27 -6.72
C ALA A 16 -9.80 -6.51 -7.59
N GLN A 17 -9.48 -7.04 -8.77
CA GLN A 17 -8.58 -6.39 -9.71
C GLN A 17 -9.20 -5.11 -10.29
N GLY A 18 -10.48 -5.14 -10.65
CA GLY A 18 -11.22 -3.97 -11.13
C GLY A 18 -11.31 -2.87 -10.07
N TYR A 19 -11.59 -3.24 -8.82
CA TYR A 19 -11.56 -2.32 -7.68
C TYR A 19 -10.19 -1.67 -7.50
N MET A 20 -9.12 -2.47 -7.53
CA MET A 20 -7.74 -1.97 -7.38
C MET A 20 -7.40 -0.97 -8.49
N VAL A 21 -7.53 -1.38 -9.75
CA VAL A 21 -7.19 -0.55 -10.92
C VAL A 21 -8.03 0.71 -10.98
N GLY A 22 -9.35 0.58 -10.81
CA GLY A 22 -10.26 1.72 -10.83
C GLY A 22 -9.93 2.74 -9.74
N SER A 23 -9.67 2.26 -8.51
CA SER A 23 -9.31 3.14 -7.39
C SER A 23 -7.98 3.87 -7.63
N LEU A 24 -6.95 3.18 -8.12
CA LEU A 24 -5.64 3.78 -8.41
C LEU A 24 -5.72 4.83 -9.51
N ILE A 25 -6.50 4.61 -10.57
CA ILE A 25 -6.71 5.58 -11.65
C ILE A 25 -7.37 6.85 -11.11
N ILE A 26 -8.44 6.71 -10.32
CA ILE A 26 -9.12 7.87 -9.72
C ILE A 26 -8.18 8.63 -8.80
N MET A 27 -7.40 7.93 -7.96
CA MET A 27 -6.40 8.55 -7.09
C MET A 27 -5.28 9.24 -7.88
N ALA A 28 -4.88 8.69 -9.03
CA ALA A 28 -3.89 9.32 -9.92
C ALA A 28 -4.43 10.63 -10.49
N CYS A 29 -5.69 10.65 -10.95
CA CYS A 29 -6.36 11.87 -11.40
C CYS A 29 -6.42 12.93 -10.30
N ILE A 30 -6.81 12.54 -9.07
CA ILE A 30 -6.84 13.44 -7.91
C ILE A 30 -5.44 13.98 -7.59
N THR A 31 -4.42 13.12 -7.63
CA THR A 31 -3.02 13.50 -7.39
C THR A 31 -2.55 14.51 -8.42
N VAL A 32 -2.82 14.27 -9.70
CA VAL A 32 -2.47 15.22 -10.78
C VAL A 32 -3.17 16.56 -10.59
N ALA A 33 -4.48 16.55 -10.29
CA ALA A 33 -5.26 17.77 -10.10
C ALA A 33 -4.78 18.63 -8.92
N ASN A 34 -4.21 18.01 -7.88
CA ASN A 34 -3.76 18.69 -6.66
C ASN A 34 -2.23 18.86 -6.58
N MET A 35 -1.49 18.39 -7.59
CA MET A 35 -0.03 18.41 -7.57
C MET A 35 0.51 19.83 -7.75
N ARG A 36 1.34 20.25 -6.79
CA ARG A 36 2.10 21.52 -6.86
C ARG A 36 3.42 21.34 -7.60
N ARG A 37 3.81 22.36 -8.38
CA ARG A 37 5.08 22.40 -9.12
C ARG A 37 6.26 22.37 -8.13
N GLY A 38 7.25 21.52 -8.42
CA GLY A 38 8.48 21.41 -7.65
C GLY A 38 8.43 20.47 -6.43
N VAL A 39 7.27 19.91 -6.09
CA VAL A 39 7.16 18.98 -4.95
C VAL A 39 7.43 17.55 -5.42
N LEU A 40 8.56 16.96 -4.98
CA LEU A 40 8.95 15.60 -5.34
C LEU A 40 7.94 14.55 -4.83
N LEU A 41 7.42 14.72 -3.61
CA LEU A 41 6.51 13.77 -2.96
C LEU A 41 5.29 13.46 -3.82
N HIS A 42 4.67 14.48 -4.44
CA HIS A 42 3.51 14.29 -5.31
C HIS A 42 3.84 13.47 -6.57
N LYS A 43 5.04 13.64 -7.12
CA LYS A 43 5.50 12.87 -8.28
C LYS A 43 5.74 11.41 -7.92
N LEU A 44 6.28 11.15 -6.72
CA LEU A 44 6.47 9.79 -6.23
C LEU A 44 5.13 9.08 -6.02
N ILE A 45 4.15 9.76 -5.41
CA ILE A 45 2.78 9.24 -5.24
C ILE A 45 2.16 8.91 -6.61
N LEU A 46 2.31 9.81 -7.59
CA LEU A 46 1.80 9.53 -8.94
C LEU A 46 2.48 8.30 -9.57
N MET A 47 3.80 8.15 -9.43
CA MET A 47 4.52 6.98 -9.94
C MET A 47 4.09 5.68 -9.25
N GLU A 48 3.92 5.70 -7.93
CA GLU A 48 3.39 4.57 -7.16
C GLU A 48 2.05 4.11 -7.73
N LEU A 49 1.12 5.05 -7.94
CA LEU A 49 -0.23 4.76 -8.46
C LEU A 49 -0.19 4.20 -9.89
N ILE A 50 0.65 4.75 -10.78
CA ILE A 50 0.81 4.27 -12.16
C ILE A 50 1.39 2.86 -12.16
N PHE A 51 2.46 2.60 -11.41
CA PHE A 51 3.09 1.28 -11.38
C PHE A 51 2.15 0.22 -10.77
N GLY A 52 1.38 0.57 -9.73
CA GLY A 52 0.34 -0.32 -9.19
C GLY A 52 -0.75 -0.63 -10.22
N THR A 53 -1.15 0.37 -11.02
CA THR A 53 -2.15 0.21 -12.08
C THR A 53 -1.67 -0.73 -13.20
N LEU A 54 -0.38 -0.68 -13.55
CA LEU A 54 0.20 -1.55 -14.59
C LEU A 54 0.16 -3.03 -14.21
N HIS A 55 0.26 -3.38 -12.93
CA HIS A 55 0.01 -4.76 -12.50
C HIS A 55 -1.44 -5.18 -12.68
N GLY A 56 -2.37 -4.24 -12.67
CA GLY A 56 -3.78 -4.44 -12.99
C GLY A 56 -4.07 -5.27 -14.24
N THR A 57 -3.26 -5.11 -15.27
CA THR A 57 -3.59 -5.53 -16.64
C THR A 57 -3.35 -7.01 -16.92
N TRP A 58 -2.66 -7.75 -16.04
CA TRP A 58 -2.32 -9.15 -16.33
C TRP A 58 -3.53 -10.05 -16.52
N ILE A 59 -4.67 -9.70 -15.92
CA ILE A 59 -5.93 -10.45 -16.01
C ILE A 59 -6.43 -10.64 -17.47
N PHE A 60 -6.03 -9.75 -18.38
CA PHE A 60 -6.39 -9.82 -19.80
C PHE A 60 -5.56 -10.82 -20.60
N ALA A 61 -4.40 -11.25 -20.09
CA ALA A 61 -3.56 -12.21 -20.77
C ALA A 61 -4.12 -13.63 -20.65
N HIS A 62 -3.87 -14.43 -21.69
CA HIS A 62 -4.19 -15.85 -21.76
C HIS A 62 -2.92 -16.64 -22.07
N GLU A 63 -2.95 -17.94 -21.85
CA GLU A 63 -1.86 -18.83 -22.26
C GLU A 63 -1.57 -18.68 -23.76
N PRO A 64 -0.29 -18.68 -24.19
CA PRO A 64 0.93 -18.95 -23.42
C PRO A 64 1.57 -17.70 -22.77
N ALA A 65 1.03 -16.50 -23.00
CA ALA A 65 1.65 -15.24 -22.54
C ALA A 65 1.36 -14.92 -21.06
N TYR A 66 0.41 -15.62 -20.45
CA TYR A 66 -0.09 -15.35 -19.09
C TYR A 66 1.02 -15.27 -18.05
N GLY A 67 1.83 -16.33 -17.90
CA GLY A 67 2.89 -16.38 -16.89
C GLY A 67 3.94 -15.28 -17.06
N TRP A 68 4.38 -15.03 -18.30
CA TRP A 68 5.33 -13.97 -18.63
C TRP A 68 4.80 -12.58 -18.31
N TYR A 69 3.55 -12.29 -18.71
CA TYR A 69 2.95 -10.97 -18.54
C TYR A 69 2.61 -10.68 -17.07
N LEU A 70 2.08 -11.67 -16.34
CA LEU A 70 1.86 -11.57 -14.89
C LEU A 70 3.17 -11.27 -14.16
N SER A 71 4.22 -12.02 -14.44
CA SER A 71 5.53 -11.84 -13.78
C SER A 71 6.18 -10.51 -14.13
N SER A 72 6.11 -10.10 -15.39
CA SER A 72 6.67 -8.82 -15.85
C SER A 72 5.95 -7.63 -15.19
N THR A 73 4.62 -7.72 -15.09
CA THR A 73 3.84 -6.66 -14.46
C THR A 73 3.95 -6.67 -12.93
N ALA A 74 4.27 -7.81 -12.30
CA ALA A 74 4.58 -7.90 -10.87
C ALA A 74 5.84 -7.10 -10.49
N ILE A 75 6.77 -6.90 -11.41
CA ILE A 75 7.91 -5.98 -11.20
C ILE A 75 7.40 -4.57 -10.90
N PHE A 76 6.42 -4.07 -11.65
CA PHE A 76 5.83 -2.75 -11.40
C PHE A 76 5.11 -2.70 -10.05
N LEU A 77 4.41 -3.77 -9.65
CA LEU A 77 3.80 -3.84 -8.33
C LEU A 77 4.86 -3.71 -7.21
N ASN A 78 5.97 -4.43 -7.32
CA ASN A 78 7.05 -4.38 -6.32
C ASN A 78 7.73 -3.00 -6.28
N VAL A 79 7.88 -2.35 -7.43
CA VAL A 79 8.33 -0.96 -7.50
C VAL A 79 7.34 -0.03 -6.79
N SER A 80 6.04 -0.23 -6.99
CA SER A 80 4.99 0.52 -6.31
C SER A 80 5.04 0.32 -4.79
N TRP A 81 5.17 -0.90 -4.29
CA TRP A 81 5.33 -1.18 -2.86
C TRP A 81 6.60 -0.56 -2.27
N SER A 82 7.71 -0.59 -3.00
CA SER A 82 8.94 0.07 -2.57
C SER A 82 8.77 1.58 -2.52
N LEU A 83 8.11 2.18 -3.51
CA LEU A 83 7.78 3.60 -3.52
C LEU A 83 6.86 3.96 -2.36
N HIS A 84 5.83 3.17 -2.06
CA HIS A 84 4.94 3.36 -0.92
C HIS A 84 5.73 3.53 0.38
N ASN A 85 6.67 2.63 0.63
CA ASN A 85 7.50 2.67 1.83
C ASN A 85 8.39 3.93 1.88
N VAL A 86 8.91 4.39 0.73
CA VAL A 86 9.67 5.65 0.61
C VAL A 86 8.77 6.87 0.82
N ILE A 87 7.54 6.87 0.29
CA ILE A 87 6.56 7.95 0.46
C ILE A 87 6.16 8.05 1.93
N ALA A 88 5.82 6.93 2.57
CA ALA A 88 5.52 6.83 3.99
C ALA A 88 6.69 7.35 4.87
N TRP A 89 7.93 7.01 4.50
CA TRP A 89 9.12 7.57 5.11
C TRP A 89 9.19 9.08 4.93
N MET A 90 9.04 9.61 3.72
CA MET A 90 9.10 11.05 3.45
C MET A 90 8.04 11.83 4.23
N LYS A 91 6.83 11.30 4.34
CA LYS A 91 5.72 11.93 5.09
C LYS A 91 5.91 11.91 6.59
N SER A 92 6.50 10.85 7.13
CA SER A 92 6.76 10.71 8.56
C SER A 92 8.11 11.30 8.99
N ARG A 93 9.04 11.50 8.06
CA ARG A 93 10.41 11.98 8.28
C ARG A 93 10.51 13.22 9.18
N PRO A 94 9.63 14.24 9.08
CA PRO A 94 9.70 15.42 9.95
C PRO A 94 9.50 15.12 11.45
N PHE A 95 8.94 13.96 11.80
CA PHE A 95 8.77 13.52 13.19
C PHE A 95 9.92 12.63 13.69
N LEU A 96 10.74 12.09 12.79
CA LEU A 96 11.77 11.11 13.11
C LEU A 96 13.09 11.79 13.48
N SER A 97 13.82 11.19 14.42
CA SER A 97 15.22 11.56 14.63
C SER A 97 16.08 11.08 13.45
N ARG A 98 17.26 11.68 13.25
CA ARG A 98 18.16 11.31 12.15
C ARG A 98 18.51 9.82 12.16
N LYS A 99 18.75 9.23 13.34
CA LYS A 99 19.08 7.80 13.48
C LYS A 99 17.91 6.91 13.05
N VAL A 100 16.70 7.21 13.51
CA VAL A 100 15.49 6.44 13.15
C VAL A 100 15.15 6.59 11.68
N SER A 101 15.29 7.80 11.12
CA SER A 101 15.08 8.06 9.70
C SER A 101 16.04 7.29 8.80
N ILE A 102 17.32 7.19 9.18
CA ILE A 102 18.32 6.37 8.47
C ILE A 102 18.00 4.88 8.61
N PHE A 103 17.67 4.41 9.81
CA PHE A 103 17.30 3.02 10.06
C PHE A 103 16.09 2.59 9.21
N TYR A 104 15.06 3.44 9.13
CA TYR A 104 13.88 3.21 8.31
C TYR A 104 14.29 2.99 6.85
N ILE A 105 14.98 3.96 6.23
CA ILE A 105 15.27 3.87 4.80
C ILE A 105 16.32 2.79 4.48
N ALA A 106 17.28 2.55 5.38
CA ALA A 106 18.27 1.49 5.23
C ALA A 106 17.59 0.10 5.20
N THR A 107 16.61 -0.14 6.05
CA THR A 107 15.87 -1.41 6.04
C THR A 107 15.02 -1.57 4.77
N VAL A 108 14.43 -0.49 4.23
CA VAL A 108 13.75 -0.52 2.91
C VAL A 108 14.70 -0.90 1.77
N ILE A 109 15.97 -0.51 1.86
CA ILE A 109 16.99 -0.87 0.86
C ILE A 109 17.44 -2.33 1.04
N ILE A 110 17.63 -2.77 2.29
CA ILE A 110 18.09 -4.13 2.61
C ILE A 110 17.08 -5.20 2.17
N VAL A 111 15.79 -4.86 2.03
CA VAL A 111 14.77 -5.82 1.57
C VAL A 111 14.73 -6.04 0.06
N GLN A 112 15.42 -5.21 -0.75
CA GLN A 112 15.38 -5.33 -2.21
C GLN A 112 15.84 -6.71 -2.75
N PRO A 113 16.86 -7.38 -2.19
CA PRO A 113 17.22 -8.74 -2.60
C PRO A 113 16.09 -9.77 -2.45
N TYR A 114 15.24 -9.64 -1.41
CA TYR A 114 14.06 -10.48 -1.24
C TYR A 114 13.09 -10.27 -2.42
N TRP A 115 12.83 -9.02 -2.80
CA TRP A 115 11.93 -8.73 -3.92
C TRP A 115 12.45 -9.22 -5.28
N ILE A 116 13.77 -9.23 -5.48
CA ILE A 116 14.39 -9.83 -6.67
C ILE A 116 14.15 -11.35 -6.68
N LEU A 117 14.37 -12.01 -5.54
CA LEU A 117 14.08 -13.45 -5.40
C LEU A 117 12.60 -13.74 -5.65
N GLU A 118 11.70 -12.92 -5.11
CA GLU A 118 10.26 -13.11 -5.24
C GLU A 118 9.77 -12.95 -6.68
N ILE A 119 10.35 -12.02 -7.45
CA ILE A 119 10.06 -11.88 -8.90
C ILE A 119 10.46 -13.15 -9.65
N TYR A 120 11.65 -13.69 -9.36
CA TYR A 120 12.09 -14.95 -9.96
C TYR A 120 11.19 -16.12 -9.54
N ALA A 121 10.85 -16.22 -8.25
CA ALA A 121 9.98 -17.25 -7.71
C ALA A 121 8.60 -17.23 -8.37
N ASN A 122 8.01 -16.04 -8.49
CA ASN A 122 6.75 -15.80 -9.19
C ASN A 122 6.83 -16.27 -10.64
N PHE A 123 7.87 -15.85 -11.36
CA PHE A 123 8.10 -16.27 -12.74
C PHE A 123 8.21 -17.79 -12.88
N ALA A 124 9.04 -18.42 -12.05
CA ALA A 124 9.27 -19.86 -12.09
C ALA A 124 7.98 -20.65 -11.80
N TYR A 125 7.16 -20.18 -10.86
CA TYR A 125 5.90 -20.83 -10.49
C TYR A 125 4.83 -20.72 -11.59
N PHE A 126 4.62 -19.52 -12.13
CA PHE A 126 3.61 -19.32 -13.17
C PHE A 126 4.00 -19.93 -14.53
N ASN A 127 5.29 -20.17 -14.78
CA ASN A 127 5.79 -20.87 -15.97
C ASN A 127 6.08 -22.36 -15.76
N ASN A 128 5.63 -22.96 -14.65
CA ASN A 128 5.80 -24.39 -14.33
C ASN A 128 7.27 -24.88 -14.29
N VAL A 129 8.19 -24.04 -13.83
CA VAL A 129 9.61 -24.37 -13.67
C VAL A 129 9.89 -24.97 -12.29
N ASN A 130 9.39 -24.36 -11.21
CA ASN A 130 9.52 -24.86 -9.84
C ASN A 130 8.50 -24.22 -8.88
N ASP A 131 8.40 -24.77 -7.66
CA ASP A 131 7.45 -24.35 -6.61
C ASP A 131 8.09 -23.49 -5.51
N ILE A 132 9.22 -22.82 -5.77
CA ILE A 132 9.92 -22.03 -4.75
C ILE A 132 9.05 -20.89 -4.19
N PHE A 133 8.15 -20.36 -5.02
CA PHE A 133 7.18 -19.33 -4.65
C PHE A 133 6.31 -19.71 -3.45
N LEU A 134 5.90 -20.98 -3.34
CA LEU A 134 5.10 -21.43 -2.21
C LEU A 134 5.86 -21.35 -0.87
N LYS A 135 7.19 -21.39 -0.92
CA LYS A 135 8.06 -21.28 0.27
C LYS A 135 8.41 -19.85 0.62
N THR A 136 8.51 -18.96 -0.37
CA THR A 136 8.88 -17.56 -0.15
C THR A 136 7.68 -16.69 0.19
N ARG A 137 6.50 -16.98 -0.38
CA ARG A 137 5.25 -16.23 -0.19
C ARG A 137 4.85 -15.94 1.27
N PRO A 138 4.96 -16.88 2.24
CA PRO A 138 4.65 -16.56 3.63
C PRO A 138 5.54 -15.48 4.25
N LEU A 139 6.74 -15.26 3.70
CA LEU A 139 7.65 -14.20 4.15
C LEU A 139 7.32 -12.83 3.56
N GLU A 140 6.43 -12.75 2.56
CA GLU A 140 6.11 -11.52 1.85
C GLU A 140 5.65 -10.41 2.80
N ALA A 141 4.77 -10.75 3.75
CA ALA A 141 4.28 -9.78 4.72
C ALA A 141 5.39 -9.18 5.58
N LEU A 142 6.38 -9.98 6.00
CA LEU A 142 7.54 -9.51 6.77
C LEU A 142 8.40 -8.52 5.97
N PHE A 143 8.52 -8.74 4.66
CA PHE A 143 9.36 -7.94 3.78
C PHE A 143 8.61 -6.80 3.06
N ARG A 144 7.29 -6.69 3.28
CA ARG A 144 6.42 -5.65 2.69
C ARG A 144 5.91 -4.65 3.72
N ASP A 145 5.46 -5.12 4.87
CA ASP A 145 4.52 -4.39 5.73
C ASP A 145 5.07 -3.70 7.00
N PRO A 146 6.25 -4.04 7.58
CA PRO A 146 6.68 -3.45 8.85
C PRO A 146 6.78 -1.92 8.86
N TRP A 147 7.21 -1.31 7.76
CA TRP A 147 7.34 0.14 7.62
C TRP A 147 6.00 0.87 7.67
N TRP A 148 4.95 0.24 7.12
CA TRP A 148 3.61 0.79 7.14
C TRP A 148 3.01 0.77 8.55
N ILE A 149 3.20 -0.34 9.27
CA ILE A 149 2.80 -0.45 10.69
C ILE A 149 3.50 0.63 11.51
N PHE A 150 4.83 0.76 11.35
CA PHE A 150 5.59 1.78 12.04
C PHE A 150 5.09 3.19 11.72
N THR A 151 4.86 3.51 10.44
CA THR A 151 4.39 4.84 10.02
C THR A 151 3.03 5.17 10.64
N THR A 152 2.11 4.20 10.65
CA THR A 152 0.78 4.38 11.24
C THR A 152 0.88 4.65 12.75
N LEU A 153 1.61 3.80 13.48
CA LEU A 153 1.79 3.97 14.92
C LEU A 153 2.50 5.28 15.27
N ASN A 154 3.55 5.63 14.51
CA ASN A 154 4.28 6.87 14.69
C ASN A 154 3.37 8.09 14.46
N LEU A 155 2.51 8.09 13.45
CA LEU A 155 1.56 9.18 13.22
C LEU A 155 0.57 9.33 14.37
N VAL A 156 -0.09 8.24 14.76
CA VAL A 156 -1.05 8.18 15.88
C VAL A 156 -0.40 8.67 17.18
N TYR A 157 0.83 8.22 17.46
CA TYR A 157 1.60 8.67 18.61
C TYR A 157 1.88 10.17 18.59
N ASN A 158 2.33 10.72 17.46
CA ASN A 158 2.65 12.14 17.37
C ASN A 158 1.41 13.04 17.50
N ILE A 159 0.26 12.64 16.96
CA ILE A 159 -1.01 13.37 17.13
C ILE A 159 -1.36 13.49 18.61
N ARG A 160 -1.29 12.39 19.34
CA ARG A 160 -1.64 12.35 20.76
C ARG A 160 -0.62 13.06 21.64
N VAL A 161 0.67 12.81 21.44
CA VAL A 161 1.72 13.26 22.37
C VAL A 161 2.27 14.64 22.03
N ARG A 162 2.48 14.96 20.74
CA ARG A 162 3.11 16.23 20.35
C ARG A 162 2.13 17.34 20.06
N TYR A 163 0.98 17.01 19.50
CA TYR A 163 -0.03 17.99 19.12
C TYR A 163 -1.12 18.15 20.19
N ASP A 164 -1.23 17.21 21.14
CA ASP A 164 -2.25 17.18 22.20
C ASP A 164 -3.69 17.34 21.66
N ILE A 165 -3.94 16.79 20.47
CA ILE A 165 -5.25 16.86 19.81
C ILE A 165 -5.99 15.56 20.11
N SER A 166 -7.15 15.67 20.75
CA SER A 166 -8.09 14.55 20.88
C SER A 166 -8.62 14.12 19.51
N PHE A 167 -8.77 12.82 19.27
CA PHE A 167 -9.31 12.30 18.00
C PHE A 167 -10.68 12.89 17.66
N SER A 168 -11.55 13.12 18.65
CA SER A 168 -12.86 13.73 18.40
C SER A 168 -12.73 15.17 17.88
N THR A 169 -11.80 15.94 18.43
CA THR A 169 -11.51 17.31 17.97
C THR A 169 -10.91 17.26 16.57
N LEU A 170 -9.97 16.35 16.33
CA LEU A 170 -9.32 16.17 15.03
C LEU A 170 -10.33 15.89 13.91
N VAL A 171 -11.29 15.00 14.16
CA VAL A 171 -12.34 14.63 13.21
C VAL A 171 -13.26 15.82 12.92
N ARG A 172 -13.64 16.60 13.95
CA ARG A 172 -14.49 17.79 13.78
C ARG A 172 -13.79 18.90 13.00
N THR A 173 -12.51 19.13 13.27
CA THR A 173 -11.72 20.18 12.60
C THR A 173 -11.36 19.78 11.17
N SER A 174 -11.04 18.51 10.92
CA SER A 174 -10.60 18.03 9.61
C SER A 174 -11.14 16.65 9.27
N PRO A 175 -12.26 16.60 8.52
CA PRO A 175 -12.81 15.35 8.00
C PRO A 175 -11.80 14.58 7.13
N ARG A 176 -10.93 15.29 6.39
CA ARG A 176 -9.89 14.65 5.56
C ARG A 176 -8.93 13.81 6.40
N PHE A 177 -8.51 14.34 7.54
CA PHE A 177 -7.59 13.64 8.44
C PHE A 177 -8.26 12.43 9.10
N ALA A 178 -9.57 12.51 9.37
CA ALA A 178 -10.35 11.36 9.84
C ALA A 178 -10.37 10.22 8.82
N ILE A 179 -10.65 10.54 7.55
CA ILE A 179 -10.66 9.55 6.45
C ILE A 179 -9.27 8.92 6.30
N LEU A 180 -8.19 9.71 6.40
CA LEU A 180 -6.83 9.20 6.41
C LEU A 180 -6.62 8.14 7.51
N LEU A 181 -6.96 8.45 8.76
CA LEU A 181 -6.78 7.51 9.88
C LEU A 181 -7.62 6.24 9.71
N ILE A 182 -8.86 6.37 9.22
CA ILE A 182 -9.72 5.22 8.92
C ILE A 182 -9.09 4.36 7.81
N ALA A 183 -8.59 4.98 6.74
CA ALA A 183 -7.90 4.27 5.67
C ALA A 183 -6.66 3.53 6.18
N MET A 184 -5.88 4.13 7.08
CA MET A 184 -4.75 3.45 7.72
C MET A 184 -5.20 2.21 8.51
N VAL A 185 -6.25 2.33 9.34
CA VAL A 185 -6.79 1.19 10.10
C VAL A 185 -7.32 0.09 9.18
N LEU A 186 -8.10 0.45 8.15
CA LEU A 186 -8.62 -0.51 7.17
C LEU A 186 -7.49 -1.23 6.43
N SER A 187 -6.44 -0.50 6.02
CA SER A 187 -5.29 -1.11 5.35
C SER A 187 -4.58 -2.15 6.21
N ILE A 188 -4.42 -1.88 7.52
CA ILE A 188 -3.82 -2.82 8.48
C ILE A 188 -4.76 -4.01 8.71
N GLY A 189 -6.08 -3.77 8.83
CA GLY A 189 -7.07 -4.83 8.97
C GLY A 189 -7.01 -5.81 7.80
N PHE A 190 -7.05 -5.32 6.56
CA PHE A 190 -6.93 -6.16 5.37
C PHE A 190 -5.59 -6.86 5.26
N MET A 191 -4.50 -6.20 5.67
CA MET A 191 -3.17 -6.81 5.74
C MET A 191 -3.12 -7.99 6.74
N VAL A 192 -3.78 -7.88 7.90
CA VAL A 192 -3.86 -9.00 8.85
C VAL A 192 -4.66 -10.16 8.26
N VAL A 193 -5.79 -9.89 7.62
CA VAL A 193 -6.60 -10.92 6.95
C VAL A 193 -5.83 -11.56 5.80
N ASP A 194 -5.05 -10.78 5.04
CA ASP A 194 -4.15 -11.26 3.99
C ASP A 194 -3.12 -12.26 4.53
N ILE A 195 -2.45 -11.92 5.65
CA ILE A 195 -1.48 -12.81 6.32
C ILE A 195 -2.15 -14.11 6.78
N MET A 196 -3.33 -14.02 7.41
CA MET A 196 -4.09 -15.19 7.85
C MET A 196 -4.48 -16.10 6.67
N ALA A 197 -4.81 -15.51 5.52
CA ALA A 197 -5.13 -16.27 4.31
C ALA A 197 -3.90 -16.92 3.67
N VAL A 198 -2.74 -16.26 3.67
CA VAL A 198 -1.49 -16.82 3.11
C VAL A 198 -0.87 -17.90 4.00
N THR A 199 -1.16 -17.88 5.31
CA THR A 199 -0.61 -18.83 6.29
C THR A 199 -1.56 -20.00 6.60
N ASP A 200 -2.55 -20.23 5.74
CA ASP A 200 -3.54 -21.32 5.84
C ASP A 200 -4.32 -21.34 7.18
N VAL A 201 -4.47 -20.19 7.84
CA VAL A 201 -5.28 -20.06 9.07
C VAL A 201 -6.77 -20.16 8.74
N PHE A 202 -7.18 -19.65 7.57
CA PHE A 202 -8.52 -19.88 7.04
C PHE A 202 -8.55 -21.23 6.33
N SER A 203 -9.49 -22.10 6.70
CA SER A 203 -9.67 -23.40 6.04
C SER A 203 -9.78 -23.24 4.52
N ALA A 204 -9.20 -24.19 3.77
CA ALA A 204 -9.14 -24.27 2.30
C ALA A 204 -10.50 -24.25 1.55
N HIS A 205 -11.61 -23.99 2.24
CA HIS A 205 -12.96 -23.89 1.67
C HIS A 205 -13.54 -22.47 1.76
N ALA A 206 -12.85 -21.53 2.41
CA ALA A 206 -13.33 -20.16 2.59
C ALA A 206 -13.02 -19.25 1.38
N LEU A 207 -11.97 -19.56 0.60
CA LEU A 207 -11.54 -18.78 -0.56
C LEU A 207 -11.08 -19.75 -1.66
N PRO A 208 -11.38 -19.49 -2.95
CA PRO A 208 -10.85 -20.28 -4.06
C PRO A 208 -9.31 -20.31 -4.01
N ASP A 209 -8.72 -21.51 -4.12
CA ASP A 209 -7.28 -21.74 -3.94
C ASP A 209 -6.42 -20.69 -4.65
N GLY A 210 -5.60 -19.98 -3.88
CA GLY A 210 -4.61 -19.01 -4.37
C GLY A 210 -5.14 -17.62 -4.71
N ILE A 211 -6.46 -17.36 -4.63
CA ILE A 211 -7.07 -16.06 -4.92
C ILE A 211 -7.36 -15.32 -3.61
N ASN A 212 -6.51 -14.34 -3.31
CA ASN A 212 -6.61 -13.53 -2.10
C ASN A 212 -6.82 -12.05 -2.48
N PRO A 213 -8.02 -11.47 -2.27
CA PRO A 213 -8.30 -10.08 -2.61
C PRO A 213 -7.79 -9.08 -1.55
N PHE A 214 -7.42 -9.55 -0.36
CA PHE A 214 -7.20 -8.67 0.80
C PHE A 214 -5.94 -7.82 0.66
N TRP A 215 -4.87 -8.34 0.05
CA TRP A 215 -3.70 -7.50 -0.24
C TRP A 215 -4.03 -6.34 -1.19
N LYS A 216 -4.92 -6.54 -2.18
CA LYS A 216 -5.35 -5.48 -3.11
C LYS A 216 -6.12 -4.40 -2.37
N LEU A 217 -7.02 -4.81 -1.48
CA LEU A 217 -7.76 -3.89 -0.62
C LEU A 217 -6.80 -3.12 0.29
N SER A 218 -5.88 -3.81 0.97
CA SER A 218 -4.86 -3.18 1.81
C SER A 218 -4.04 -2.16 1.03
N PHE A 219 -3.60 -2.52 -0.18
CA PHE A 219 -2.83 -1.65 -1.06
C PHE A 219 -3.60 -0.41 -1.50
N VAL A 220 -4.87 -0.56 -1.89
CA VAL A 220 -5.73 0.61 -2.23
C VAL A 220 -5.85 1.56 -1.06
N PHE A 221 -6.09 1.06 0.16
CA PHE A 221 -6.19 1.92 1.34
C PHE A 221 -4.86 2.57 1.71
N LYS A 222 -3.73 1.89 1.52
CA LYS A 222 -2.38 2.47 1.65
C LYS A 222 -2.23 3.67 0.70
N CYS A 223 -2.44 3.48 -0.61
CA CYS A 223 -2.36 4.56 -1.59
C CYS A 223 -3.39 5.69 -1.37
N LEU A 224 -4.55 5.36 -0.80
CA LEU A 224 -5.57 6.35 -0.45
C LEU A 224 -5.07 7.31 0.62
N THR A 225 -4.37 6.80 1.65
CA THR A 225 -3.74 7.68 2.65
C THR A 225 -2.78 8.65 1.98
N ASP A 226 -2.08 8.19 0.94
CA ASP A 226 -1.12 9.01 0.25
C ASP A 226 -1.75 10.14 -0.57
N THR A 227 -2.90 9.84 -1.17
CA THR A 227 -3.66 10.78 -2.00
C THR A 227 -4.45 11.80 -1.16
N ILE A 228 -4.94 11.42 0.04
CA ILE A 228 -5.70 12.33 0.91
C ILE A 228 -4.83 13.45 1.47
N VAL A 229 -3.60 13.13 1.89
CA VAL A 229 -2.63 14.10 2.41
C VAL A 229 -1.37 14.02 1.56
N LEU A 230 -1.32 14.85 0.53
CA LEU A 230 -0.20 14.91 -0.41
C LEU A 230 1.08 15.53 0.20
N ASP A 231 0.92 16.44 1.18
CA ASP A 231 2.02 17.04 1.93
C ASP A 231 2.56 16.07 3.01
N ASP A 232 3.67 16.41 3.67
CA ASP A 232 4.12 15.67 4.84
C ASP A 232 3.17 15.84 6.04
N PHE A 233 3.15 14.85 6.94
CA PHE A 233 2.20 14.83 8.05
C PHE A 233 2.39 15.99 9.03
N LYS A 234 3.62 16.49 9.19
CA LYS A 234 3.89 17.63 10.07
C LYS A 234 3.28 18.89 9.49
N THR A 235 3.53 19.19 8.22
CA THR A 235 2.91 20.31 7.53
C THR A 235 1.37 20.24 7.60
N ALA A 236 0.80 19.05 7.45
CA ALA A 236 -0.65 18.85 7.60
C ALA A 236 -1.14 19.16 9.03
N LEU A 237 -0.48 18.61 10.05
CA LEU A 237 -0.86 18.81 11.46
C LEU A 237 -0.61 20.24 11.96
N ASP A 238 0.46 20.90 11.51
CA ASP A 238 0.75 22.29 11.83
C ASP A 238 -0.37 23.23 11.33
N ARG A 239 -0.87 23.00 10.10
CA ARG A 239 -2.03 23.74 9.56
C ARG A 239 -3.29 23.49 10.40
N LEU A 240 -3.53 22.25 10.84
CA LEU A 240 -4.68 21.93 11.68
C LEU A 240 -4.60 22.58 13.06
N ARG A 241 -3.41 22.63 13.67
CA ARG A 241 -3.19 23.31 14.94
C ARG A 241 -3.44 24.81 14.81
N GLN A 242 -2.98 25.44 13.73
CA GLN A 242 -3.23 26.86 13.46
C GLN A 242 -4.73 27.15 13.32
N ILE A 243 -5.49 26.31 12.60
CA ILE A 243 -6.94 26.45 12.46
C ILE A 243 -7.64 26.34 13.83
N ASN A 244 -7.26 25.35 14.64
CA ASN A 244 -7.84 25.18 15.98
C ASN A 244 -7.55 26.36 16.91
N MET A 245 -6.32 26.89 16.92
CA MET A 245 -5.97 28.05 17.75
C MET A 245 -6.68 29.32 17.26
N GLY A 246 -6.81 29.50 15.94
CA GLY A 246 -7.55 30.62 15.35
C GLY A 246 -9.05 30.60 15.74
N ALA A 247 -9.68 29.43 15.69
CA ALA A 247 -11.08 29.27 16.08
C ALA A 247 -11.33 29.45 17.60
N LEU A 248 -10.32 29.25 18.44
CA LEU A 248 -10.39 29.53 19.88
C LEU A 248 -10.14 31.01 20.22
N SER A 249 -9.61 31.79 19.27
CA SER A 249 -9.31 33.22 19.44
C SER A 249 -10.40 34.17 18.91
N SER A 250 -11.43 33.62 18.25
CA SER A 250 -12.61 34.32 17.70
C SER A 250 -13.85 34.02 18.51
#